data_AF-A0A1V5KCT6-F1
#
_entry.id   AF-A0A1V5KCT6-F1
#
_cell.length_a   1.000
_cell.length_b   1.000
_cell.length_c   1.000
_cell.angle_alpha   90.00
_cell.angle_beta   90.00
_cell.angle_gamma   90.00
#
_symmetry.space_group_name_H-M   'P 1'
#
loop_
_entity.id
_entity.type
_entity.pdbx_description
1 polymer ?
#
loop_
_entity_poly.entity_id
_entity_poly.type
_entity_poly.pdbx_seq_one_letter_code
_entity_poly.pdbx_strand_id
1 'polypeptide(L)'
;MKIDPIYVGSSVVTVLAQKLVRKVCENCKEQIKEVDLVKAKKSGIPAEMLEGGTFFEGKGCPVCHYTGYKGRMAAYEVMPVNMPVRELIFRNSTLNEIKREAWRQGMFTIRESAIRLMKEGKTTLEEVLAETLQDKPLKEYIGKIKI
;
A
#
# COMPACT_ATOMS: atom_id res chain seq x y z
N MET A 1 -17.51 -10.61 -17.26
CA MET A 1 -16.80 -10.85 -18.54
C MET A 1 -16.59 -12.35 -18.70
N LYS A 2 -16.70 -12.90 -19.91
CA LYS A 2 -16.53 -14.35 -20.18
C LYS A 2 -15.20 -14.59 -20.90
N ILE A 3 -14.09 -14.59 -20.16
CA ILE A 3 -12.76 -14.93 -20.67
C ILE A 3 -12.36 -16.25 -20.04
N ASP A 4 -11.88 -17.19 -20.84
CA ASP A 4 -11.36 -18.46 -20.34
C ASP A 4 -10.10 -18.22 -19.48
N PRO A 5 -10.01 -18.79 -18.25
CA PRO A 5 -8.85 -18.62 -17.39
C PRO A 5 -7.51 -18.95 -18.06
N ILE A 6 -7.50 -19.86 -19.06
CA ILE A 6 -6.27 -20.18 -19.79
C ILE A 6 -5.66 -18.94 -20.46
N TYR A 7 -6.49 -18.08 -21.06
CA TYR A 7 -6.03 -16.86 -21.73
C TYR A 7 -5.55 -15.82 -20.73
N VAL A 8 -6.16 -15.76 -19.54
CA VAL A 8 -5.73 -14.86 -18.47
C VAL A 8 -4.35 -15.29 -17.97
N GLY A 9 -4.16 -16.56 -17.65
CA GLY A 9 -2.89 -17.07 -17.14
C GLY A 9 -1.77 -17.07 -18.18
N SER A 10 -2.07 -17.26 -19.47
CA SER A 10 -1.05 -17.27 -20.53
C SER A 10 -0.64 -15.88 -21.00
N SER A 11 -1.56 -14.91 -20.98
CA SER A 11 -1.37 -13.61 -21.65
C SER A 11 -1.05 -12.47 -20.67
N VAL A 12 -1.54 -12.54 -19.43
CA VAL A 12 -1.26 -11.51 -18.43
C VAL A 12 0.13 -11.76 -17.85
N VAL A 13 0.99 -10.76 -17.93
CA VAL A 13 2.35 -10.81 -17.37
C VAL A 13 2.38 -10.25 -15.95
N THR A 14 1.65 -9.18 -15.70
CA THR A 14 1.62 -8.48 -14.41
C THR A 14 0.29 -7.74 -14.29
N VAL A 15 -0.26 -7.73 -13.09
CA VAL A 15 -1.38 -6.88 -12.71
C VAL A 15 -0.85 -5.79 -11.79
N LEU A 16 -1.13 -4.54 -12.14
CA LEU A 16 -0.80 -3.38 -11.31
C LEU A 16 -2.11 -2.72 -10.85
N ALA A 17 -2.22 -2.50 -9.56
CA ALA A 17 -3.23 -1.65 -8.96
C ALA A 17 -2.56 -0.44 -8.30
N GLN A 18 -3.24 0.70 -8.35
CA GLN A 18 -2.69 1.93 -7.78
C GLN A 18 -3.76 2.78 -7.09
N LYS A 19 -3.31 3.57 -6.12
CA LYS A 19 -4.03 4.70 -5.52
C LYS A 19 -3.12 5.92 -5.47
N LEU A 20 -3.69 7.11 -5.55
CA LEU A 20 -2.94 8.36 -5.48
C LEU A 20 -3.09 8.96 -4.09
N VAL A 21 -1.98 9.09 -3.37
CA VAL A 21 -1.91 9.82 -2.09
C VAL A 21 -1.32 11.20 -2.34
N ARG A 22 -1.80 12.20 -1.62
CA ARG A 22 -1.24 13.55 -1.62
C ARG A 22 0.13 13.55 -0.95
N LYS A 23 1.06 14.31 -1.50
CA LYS A 23 2.40 14.45 -0.92
C LYS A 23 2.41 15.56 0.12
N VAL A 24 3.10 15.35 1.24
CA VAL A 24 3.40 16.41 2.20
C VAL A 24 4.12 17.55 1.47
N CYS A 25 3.69 18.79 1.71
CA CYS A 25 4.30 19.95 1.09
C CYS A 25 5.72 20.18 1.64
N GLU A 26 6.74 20.11 0.79
CA GLU A 26 8.15 20.27 1.20
C GLU A 26 8.45 21.66 1.81
N ASN A 27 7.68 22.70 1.48
CA ASN A 27 7.88 24.06 2.03
C ASN A 27 7.41 24.23 3.48
N CYS A 28 6.44 23.43 3.94
CA CYS A 28 5.88 23.52 5.29
C CYS A 28 5.85 22.17 5.99
N LYS A 29 6.71 21.25 5.55
CA LYS A 29 6.90 19.92 6.08
C LYS A 29 7.54 20.01 7.46
N GLU A 30 6.89 19.43 8.45
CA GLU A 30 7.42 19.32 9.80
C GLU A 30 7.36 17.88 10.30
N GLN A 31 8.42 17.47 11.00
CA GLN A 31 8.50 16.15 11.59
C GLN A 31 7.58 16.08 12.81
N ILE A 32 6.74 15.05 12.87
CA ILE A 32 5.90 14.78 14.04
C ILE A 32 6.61 13.80 14.97
N LYS A 33 6.44 14.00 16.28
CA LYS A 33 7.05 13.13 17.30
C LYS A 33 6.37 11.77 17.39
N GLU A 34 5.06 11.75 17.23
CA GLU A 34 4.24 10.56 17.37
C GLU A 34 3.16 10.53 16.30
N VAL A 35 2.93 9.35 15.74
CA VAL A 35 1.77 9.05 14.90
C VAL A 35 0.62 8.64 15.82
N ASP A 36 -0.63 8.95 15.47
CA ASP A 36 -1.80 8.46 16.19
C ASP A 36 -1.93 6.93 16.08
N LEU A 37 -1.27 6.22 17.02
CA LEU A 37 -1.25 4.76 17.09
C LEU A 37 -2.64 4.19 17.37
N VAL A 38 -3.52 4.94 18.04
CA VAL A 38 -4.89 4.50 18.32
C VAL A 38 -5.69 4.45 17.03
N LYS A 39 -5.62 5.52 16.22
CA LYS A 39 -6.26 5.60 14.90
C LYS A 39 -5.68 4.58 13.92
N ALA A 40 -4.35 4.42 13.92
CA ALA A 40 -3.66 3.42 13.11
C ALA A 40 -4.14 2.00 13.45
N LYS A 41 -4.14 1.64 14.74
CA LYS A 41 -4.59 0.32 15.22
C LYS A 41 -6.05 0.03 14.91
N LYS A 42 -6.95 1.00 15.15
CA LYS A 42 -8.37 0.90 14.77
C LYS A 42 -8.57 0.71 13.26
N SER A 43 -7.62 1.18 12.48
CA SER A 43 -7.64 1.09 11.02
C SER A 43 -6.88 -0.12 10.46
N GLY A 44 -6.53 -1.08 11.32
CA GLY A 44 -5.85 -2.31 10.93
C GLY A 44 -4.35 -2.17 10.66
N ILE A 45 -3.72 -1.07 11.09
CA ILE A 45 -2.28 -0.86 10.97
C ILE A 45 -1.60 -1.25 12.30
N PRO A 46 -0.85 -2.36 12.35
CA PRO A 46 -0.05 -2.74 13.52
C PRO A 46 1.05 -1.71 13.80
N ALA A 47 1.43 -1.57 15.08
CA ALA A 47 2.48 -0.64 15.48
C ALA A 47 3.84 -1.01 14.86
N GLU A 48 4.07 -2.31 14.69
CA GLU A 48 5.25 -2.92 14.07
C GLU A 48 5.48 -2.43 12.63
N MET A 49 4.41 -2.12 11.89
CA MET A 49 4.54 -1.54 10.55
C MET A 49 5.07 -0.11 10.59
N LEU A 50 4.83 0.63 11.68
CA LEU A 50 5.21 2.03 11.85
C LEU A 50 6.61 2.21 12.45
N GLU A 51 7.20 1.16 13.03
CA GLU A 51 8.53 1.21 13.64
C GLU A 51 9.63 1.67 12.66
N GLY A 52 10.56 2.50 13.14
CA GLY A 52 11.67 3.03 12.36
C GLY A 52 11.29 4.04 11.27
N GLY A 53 10.02 4.48 11.21
CA GLY A 53 9.57 5.54 10.31
C GLY A 53 9.88 6.94 10.83
N THR A 54 10.17 7.87 9.92
CA THR A 54 10.18 9.31 10.23
C THR A 54 8.95 9.94 9.61
N PHE A 55 8.06 10.44 10.46
CA PHE A 55 6.74 10.89 10.04
C PHE A 55 6.69 12.41 9.94
N PHE A 56 5.91 12.90 8.99
CA PHE A 56 5.81 14.32 8.70
C PHE A 56 4.38 14.72 8.40
N GLU A 57 4.07 15.97 8.70
CA GLU A 57 2.83 16.64 8.33
C GLU A 57 3.16 18.00 7.69
N GLY A 58 2.22 18.55 6.93
CA GLY A 58 2.35 19.89 6.39
C GLY A 58 1.53 20.88 7.21
N LYS A 59 2.17 21.90 7.81
CA LYS A 59 1.45 22.93 8.60
C LYS A 59 0.55 23.85 7.76
N GLY A 60 0.71 23.83 6.44
CA GLY A 60 0.04 24.75 5.52
C GLY A 60 0.86 26.03 5.27
N CYS A 61 0.99 26.39 4.00
CA CYS A 61 1.67 27.61 3.56
C CYS A 61 1.05 28.10 2.23
N PRO A 62 1.36 29.31 1.75
CA PRO A 62 0.85 29.82 0.48
C PRO A 62 1.14 28.89 -0.71
N VAL A 63 2.29 28.22 -0.74
CA VAL A 63 2.69 27.32 -1.83
C VAL A 63 1.72 26.14 -1.99
N CYS A 64 1.24 25.58 -0.89
CA CYS A 64 0.26 24.49 -0.90
C CYS A 64 -1.19 24.96 -0.71
N HIS A 65 -1.47 26.26 -0.83
CA HIS A 65 -2.77 26.85 -0.54
C HIS A 65 -3.29 26.46 0.86
N TYR A 66 -2.38 26.45 1.84
CA TYR A 66 -2.66 26.12 3.24
C TYR A 66 -3.24 24.70 3.49
N THR A 67 -3.17 23.81 2.51
CA THR A 67 -3.67 22.42 2.66
C THR A 67 -2.72 21.50 3.42
N GLY A 68 -1.43 21.85 3.49
CA GLY A 68 -0.36 20.95 3.96
C GLY A 68 0.16 19.98 2.90
N TYR A 69 -0.43 19.96 1.70
CA TYR A 69 -0.09 19.00 0.64
C TYR A 69 0.23 19.67 -0.70
N LYS A 70 1.23 19.17 -1.43
CA LYS A 70 1.56 19.67 -2.78
C LYS A 70 1.94 18.51 -3.71
N GLY A 71 1.09 18.26 -4.71
CA GLY A 71 1.26 17.16 -5.64
C GLY A 71 0.73 15.84 -5.10
N ARG A 72 0.85 14.79 -5.91
CA ARG A 72 0.39 13.44 -5.61
C ARG A 72 1.48 12.43 -5.96
N MET A 73 1.42 11.27 -5.34
CA MET A 73 2.24 10.12 -5.70
C MET A 73 1.41 8.84 -5.61
N ALA A 74 1.82 7.82 -6.35
CA ALA A 74 1.12 6.57 -6.37
C ALA A 74 1.65 5.59 -5.31
N ALA A 75 0.74 4.98 -4.57
CA ALA A 75 0.96 3.74 -3.86
C ALA A 75 0.59 2.58 -4.78
N TYR A 76 1.53 1.67 -5.00
CA TYR A 76 1.40 0.59 -5.98
C TYR A 76 1.26 -0.76 -5.28
N GLU A 77 0.39 -1.59 -5.83
CA GLU A 77 0.33 -3.03 -5.61
C GLU A 77 0.64 -3.70 -6.95
N VAL A 78 1.72 -4.48 -6.99
CA VAL A 78 2.23 -5.08 -8.23
C VAL A 78 2.28 -6.58 -8.05
N MET A 79 1.47 -7.29 -8.82
CA MET A 79 1.36 -8.74 -8.79
C MET A 79 1.87 -9.33 -10.12
N PRO A 80 3.12 -9.82 -10.17
CA PRO A 80 3.58 -10.62 -11.30
C PRO A 80 2.75 -11.90 -11.45
N VAL A 81 2.33 -12.22 -12.68
CA VAL A 81 1.61 -13.45 -12.98
C VAL A 81 2.62 -14.52 -13.39
N ASN A 82 3.37 -15.00 -12.40
CA ASN A 82 4.37 -16.05 -12.57
C ASN A 82 3.75 -17.46 -12.49
N MET A 83 4.57 -18.51 -12.65
CA MET A 83 4.08 -19.89 -12.76
C MET A 83 3.13 -20.32 -11.63
N PRO A 84 3.43 -20.10 -10.33
CA PRO A 84 2.48 -20.44 -9.25
C PRO A 84 1.13 -19.72 -9.37
N VAL A 85 1.13 -18.42 -9.70
CA VAL A 85 -0.11 -17.67 -9.89
C VAL A 85 -0.87 -18.14 -11.14
N ARG A 86 -0.16 -18.48 -12.22
CA ARG A 86 -0.77 -19.04 -13.44
C ARG A 86 -1.46 -20.36 -13.18
N GLU A 87 -0.85 -21.26 -12.41
CA GLU A 87 -1.47 -22.53 -12.04
C GLU A 87 -2.77 -22.32 -11.26
N LEU A 88 -2.80 -21.36 -10.34
CA LEU A 88 -4.02 -21.00 -9.60
C LEU A 88 -5.09 -20.44 -10.54
N ILE A 89 -4.72 -19.61 -11.52
CA ILE A 89 -5.64 -19.11 -12.54
C ILE A 89 -6.20 -20.27 -13.38
N PHE A 90 -5.35 -21.17 -13.88
CA PHE A 90 -5.77 -22.31 -14.70
C PHE A 90 -6.72 -23.26 -13.97
N ARG A 91 -6.56 -23.41 -12.65
CA ARG A 91 -7.45 -24.20 -11.79
C ARG A 91 -8.71 -23.46 -11.36
N ASN A 92 -8.89 -22.23 -11.82
CA ASN A 92 -9.99 -21.35 -11.41
C ASN A 92 -10.09 -21.21 -9.87
N SER A 93 -8.93 -21.08 -9.22
CA SER A 93 -8.82 -20.92 -7.77
C SER A 93 -9.49 -19.63 -7.27
N THR A 94 -9.76 -19.59 -5.97
CA THR A 94 -10.36 -18.44 -5.33
C THR A 94 -9.39 -17.24 -5.28
N LEU A 95 -9.95 -16.03 -5.20
CA LEU A 95 -9.18 -14.80 -5.01
C LEU A 95 -8.26 -14.88 -3.77
N ASN A 96 -8.71 -15.53 -2.70
CA ASN A 96 -7.93 -15.67 -1.47
C ASN A 96 -6.70 -16.59 -1.62
N GLU A 97 -6.75 -17.56 -2.52
CA GLU A 97 -5.60 -18.42 -2.83
C GLU A 97 -4.57 -17.65 -3.67
N ILE A 98 -5.02 -16.93 -4.70
CA ILE A 98 -4.16 -16.09 -5.54
C ILE A 98 -3.49 -14.99 -4.69
N LYS A 99 -4.26 -14.31 -3.83
CA LYS A 99 -3.73 -13.26 -2.94
C LYS A 99 -2.71 -13.80 -1.94
N ARG A 100 -2.95 -14.99 -1.38
CA ARG A 100 -1.98 -15.68 -0.51
C ARG A 100 -0.68 -16.00 -1.23
N GLU A 101 -0.77 -16.51 -2.45
CA GLU A 101 0.41 -16.82 -3.25
C GLU A 101 1.19 -15.55 -3.63
N ALA A 102 0.49 -14.47 -4.01
CA ALA A 102 1.11 -13.19 -4.30
C ALA A 102 1.86 -12.62 -3.07
N TRP A 103 1.28 -12.70 -1.87
CA TRP A 103 1.95 -12.29 -0.63
C TRP A 103 3.14 -13.16 -0.27
N ARG A 104 3.04 -14.48 -0.48
CA ARG A 104 4.15 -15.41 -0.29
C ARG A 104 5.36 -15.04 -1.16
N GLN A 105 5.11 -14.44 -2.32
CA GLN A 105 6.13 -13.98 -3.25
C GLN A 105 6.60 -12.54 -3.00
N GLY A 106 6.15 -11.90 -1.92
CA GLY A 106 6.59 -10.56 -1.54
C GLY A 106 5.82 -9.41 -2.21
N MET A 107 4.64 -9.66 -2.76
CA MET A 107 3.75 -8.57 -3.18
C MET A 107 3.34 -7.72 -1.98
N PHE A 108 3.50 -6.41 -2.10
CA PHE A 108 2.94 -5.44 -1.16
C PHE A 108 1.53 -5.06 -1.58
N THR A 109 0.64 -4.95 -0.60
CA THR A 109 -0.66 -4.30 -0.79
C THR A 109 -0.52 -2.80 -1.00
N ILE A 110 -1.56 -2.16 -1.54
CA ILE A 110 -1.60 -0.69 -1.65
C ILE A 110 -1.43 -0.02 -0.27
N ARG A 111 -2.03 -0.56 0.79
CA ARG A 111 -1.90 -0.05 2.17
C ARG A 111 -0.45 -0.11 2.66
N GLU A 112 0.23 -1.23 2.47
CA GLU A 112 1.64 -1.38 2.88
C GLU A 112 2.56 -0.47 2.07
N SER A 113 2.31 -0.34 0.76
CA SER A 113 3.01 0.61 -0.11
C SER A 113 2.84 2.05 0.39
N ALA A 114 1.61 2.46 0.73
CA ALA A 114 1.33 3.78 1.26
C ALA A 114 1.96 4.02 2.65
N ILE A 115 1.97 3.02 3.54
CA ILE A 115 2.67 3.09 4.83
C ILE A 115 4.17 3.26 4.63
N ARG A 116 4.77 2.57 3.67
CA ARG A 116 6.20 2.77 3.35
C ARG A 116 6.47 4.21 2.90
N LEU A 117 5.63 4.77 2.01
CA LEU A 117 5.74 6.17 1.60
C LEU A 117 5.59 7.13 2.79
N MET A 118 4.74 6.79 3.75
CA MET A 118 4.55 7.56 4.98
C MET A 118 5.79 7.50 5.88
N LYS A 119 6.43 6.34 6.03
CA LYS A 119 7.70 6.17 6.78
C LYS A 119 8.88 6.89 6.15
N GLU A 120 8.86 7.02 4.84
CA GLU A 120 9.80 7.85 4.06
C GLU A 120 9.46 9.35 4.13
N GLY A 121 8.43 9.73 4.90
CA GLY A 121 8.03 11.11 5.13
C GLY A 121 7.39 11.79 3.93
N LYS A 122 6.80 11.04 3.00
CA LYS A 122 6.25 11.59 1.74
C LYS A 122 4.74 11.85 1.81
N THR A 123 4.03 11.16 2.69
CA THR A 123 2.58 11.27 2.90
C THR A 123 2.25 11.17 4.40
N THR A 124 0.99 11.40 4.77
CA THR A 124 0.50 11.36 6.16
C THR A 124 -0.33 10.11 6.44
N LEU A 125 -0.62 9.85 7.72
CA LEU A 125 -1.53 8.78 8.13
C LEU A 125 -2.94 9.02 7.58
N GLU A 126 -3.39 10.28 7.56
CA GLU A 126 -4.68 10.71 7.03
C GLU A 126 -4.85 10.26 5.58
N GLU A 127 -3.83 10.50 4.75
CA GLU A 127 -3.84 10.11 3.35
C GLU A 127 -3.80 8.59 3.15
N VAL A 128 -2.98 7.89 3.94
CA VAL A 128 -2.93 6.42 3.91
C VAL A 128 -4.33 5.86 4.20
N LEU A 129 -5.00 6.38 5.22
CA LEU A 129 -6.31 5.89 5.65
C LEU A 129 -7.44 6.29 4.69
N ALA A 130 -7.36 7.47 4.09
CA ALA A 130 -8.37 7.97 3.16
C ALA A 130 -8.34 7.24 1.81
N GLU A 131 -7.15 6.96 1.28
CA GLU A 131 -6.99 6.48 -0.10
C GLU A 131 -6.88 4.96 -0.23
N THR A 132 -6.64 4.25 0.89
CA THR A 132 -6.42 2.79 0.86
C THR A 132 -7.39 2.06 1.77
N LEU A 133 -7.82 0.87 1.33
CA LEU A 133 -8.75 0.06 2.11
C LEU A 133 -8.04 -0.66 3.25
N GLN A 134 -8.81 -1.03 4.27
CA GLN A 134 -8.34 -1.98 5.26
C GLN A 134 -8.25 -3.35 4.60
N ASP A 135 -7.09 -3.65 4.04
CA ASP A 135 -6.72 -5.03 3.79
C ASP A 135 -6.29 -5.64 5.11
N LYS A 136 -6.81 -6.82 5.43
CA LYS A 136 -6.26 -7.66 6.49
C LYS A 136 -5.13 -8.45 5.86
N PRO A 137 -3.86 -8.02 5.93
CA PRO A 137 -2.77 -8.93 5.65
C PRO A 137 -2.98 -10.14 6.57
N LEU A 138 -2.89 -11.35 6.01
CA LEU A 138 -2.84 -12.54 6.85
C LEU A 138 -1.68 -12.32 7.82
N LYS A 139 -1.95 -12.36 9.13
CA LYS A 139 -0.98 -12.06 10.20
C LYS A 139 0.36 -12.78 10.00
N GLU A 140 0.34 -13.93 9.34
CA GLU A 140 1.48 -14.77 8.95
C GLU A 140 2.48 -14.13 7.95
N TYR A 141 2.11 -13.03 7.30
CA TYR A 141 2.94 -12.32 6.31
C TYR A 141 3.36 -10.91 6.78
N ILE A 142 2.79 -10.43 7.89
CA ILE A 142 3.25 -9.21 8.56
C ILE A 142 4.66 -9.48 9.10
N GLY A 143 5.68 -8.82 8.55
CA GLY A 143 7.08 -8.94 9.02
C GLY A 143 7.94 -10.00 8.32
N LYS A 144 7.42 -10.81 7.39
CA LYS A 144 8.27 -11.62 6.47
C LYS A 144 8.85 -10.79 5.31
N ILE A 145 8.44 -9.53 5.25
CA ILE A 145 8.89 -8.54 4.29
C ILE A 145 10.23 -8.00 4.79
N LYS A 146 11.32 -8.70 4.46
CA LYS A 146 12.67 -8.12 4.54
C LYS A 146 12.84 -7.15 3.38
N ILE A 147 13.12 -5.89 3.70
CA ILE A 147 13.76 -4.91 2.80
C ILE A 147 15.25 -5.25 2.78
#